data_AF-A0A2S8BRL3-F1
#
_entry.id   AF-A0A2S8BRL3-F1
#
_cell.length_a   1.000
_cell.length_b   1.000
_cell.length_c   1.000
_cell.angle_alpha   90.00
_cell.angle_beta   90.00
_cell.angle_gamma   90.00
#
_symmetry.space_group_name_H-M   'P 1'
#
loop_
_entity.id
_entity.type
_entity.pdbx_description
1 polymer ?
#
loop_
_entity_poly.entity_id
_entity_poly.type
_entity_poly.pdbx_seq_one_letter_code
_entity_poly.pdbx_strand_id
1 'polypeptide(L)'
;MRVGQSYPFAPPVGLMFVLWDDAALRGWLAREPTIPLRTDGQRLDRVVAECRAQGYLVERLTPGGRRLYALMAGMSSTLPAELQALLGELVADIGERVYLRGEAGTSGRQRHDISVIAAPVYDHHQRQVMVVSLQIGRALTDTEITKWARGLTAAADAVTAQLGGSKPVFDA
;
A
#
# COMPACT_ATOMS: atom_id res chain seq x y z
N MET A 1 8.33 -10.01 -7.92
CA MET A 1 9.46 -9.09 -7.70
C MET A 1 10.75 -9.83 -7.99
N ARG A 2 11.69 -9.21 -8.70
CA ARG A 2 13.06 -9.71 -8.87
C ARG A 2 13.99 -8.87 -7.98
N VAL A 3 15.00 -9.51 -7.38
CA VAL A 3 16.03 -8.81 -6.60
C VAL A 3 16.70 -7.76 -7.49
N GLY A 4 16.89 -6.54 -6.97
CA GLY A 4 17.49 -5.41 -7.70
C GLY A 4 16.51 -4.52 -8.47
N GLN A 5 15.21 -4.84 -8.52
CA GLN A 5 14.21 -3.93 -9.09
C GLN A 5 14.03 -2.69 -8.20
N SER A 6 14.14 -1.51 -8.81
CA SER A 6 13.87 -0.21 -8.18
C SER A 6 12.61 0.41 -8.78
N TYR A 7 11.86 1.13 -7.95
CA TYR A 7 10.66 1.86 -8.34
C TYR A 7 10.75 3.30 -7.82
N PRO A 8 10.25 4.30 -8.58
CA PRO A 8 10.18 5.67 -8.09
C PRO A 8 9.39 5.77 -6.78
N PHE A 9 9.93 6.50 -5.80
CA PHE A 9 9.25 6.74 -4.53
C PHE A 9 8.42 8.02 -4.62
N ALA A 10 7.32 7.94 -5.37
CA ALA A 10 6.33 8.99 -5.57
C ALA A 10 4.98 8.35 -5.95
N PRO A 11 3.84 9.07 -5.78
CA PRO A 11 2.54 8.56 -6.17
C PRO A 11 2.50 7.99 -7.60
N PRO A 12 1.87 6.81 -7.82
CA PRO A 12 1.12 6.00 -6.83
C PRO A 12 1.97 5.00 -6.03
N VAL A 13 3.29 4.95 -6.20
CA VAL A 13 4.13 3.92 -5.59
C VAL A 13 4.64 4.36 -4.23
N GLY A 14 4.60 3.41 -3.28
CA GLY A 14 5.25 3.58 -1.99
C GLY A 14 4.34 4.03 -0.85
N LEU A 15 3.02 4.06 -1.05
CA LEU A 15 2.05 4.37 0.01
C LEU A 15 2.32 3.57 1.29
N MET A 16 2.57 2.25 1.18
CA MET A 16 2.85 1.39 2.34
C MET A 16 4.06 1.83 3.17
N PHE A 17 4.97 2.67 2.66
CA PHE A 17 6.14 3.15 3.39
C PHE A 17 5.89 4.47 4.13
N VAL A 18 4.77 5.14 3.89
CA VAL A 18 4.47 6.47 4.45
C VAL A 18 3.12 6.53 5.16
N LEU A 19 2.26 5.53 4.97
CA LEU A 19 0.87 5.52 5.41
C LEU A 19 0.68 5.77 6.91
N TRP A 20 1.62 5.31 7.74
CA TRP A 20 1.53 5.37 9.20
C TRP A 20 2.33 6.53 9.82
N ASP A 21 2.74 7.52 9.02
CA ASP A 21 3.36 8.77 9.48
C ASP A 21 2.75 9.95 8.70
N ASP A 22 2.08 10.88 9.40
CA ASP A 22 1.39 12.01 8.76
C ASP A 22 2.34 12.94 8.00
N ALA A 23 3.53 13.19 8.54
CA ALA A 23 4.51 14.05 7.88
C ALA A 23 5.07 13.36 6.63
N ALA A 24 5.34 12.06 6.72
CA ALA A 24 5.81 11.26 5.59
C ALA A 24 4.74 11.17 4.49
N LEU A 25 3.47 10.92 4.86
CA LEU A 25 2.35 10.82 3.92
C LEU A 25 2.14 12.16 3.19
N ARG A 26 2.08 13.28 3.92
CA ARG A 26 1.99 14.62 3.32
C ARG A 26 3.16 14.92 2.39
N GLY A 27 4.38 14.61 2.82
CA GLY A 27 5.59 14.83 2.03
C GLY A 27 5.62 13.97 0.76
N TRP A 28 5.08 12.75 0.81
CA TRP A 28 4.96 11.87 -0.35
C TRP A 28 3.87 12.34 -1.32
N LEU A 29 2.70 12.75 -0.82
CA LEU A 29 1.60 13.30 -1.63
C LEU A 29 1.98 14.59 -2.36
N ALA A 30 2.90 15.38 -1.80
CA ALA A 30 3.40 16.61 -2.43
C ALA A 30 4.42 16.36 -3.55
N ARG A 31 4.87 15.12 -3.78
CA ARG A 31 5.81 14.79 -4.87
C ARG A 31 5.08 14.76 -6.20
N GLU A 32 5.79 15.12 -7.26
CA GLU A 32 5.29 14.97 -8.62
C GLU A 32 4.94 13.49 -8.89
N PRO A 33 3.69 13.19 -9.29
CA PRO A 33 3.30 11.82 -9.60
C PRO A 33 4.13 11.24 -10.75
N THR A 34 4.50 9.96 -10.65
CA THR A 34 5.28 9.28 -11.69
C THR A 34 4.49 9.07 -12.98
N ILE A 35 3.16 9.10 -12.86
CA ILE A 35 2.17 9.01 -13.95
C ILE A 35 1.00 9.95 -13.66
N PRO A 36 0.25 10.41 -14.68
CA PRO A 36 -1.02 11.11 -14.47
C PRO A 36 -1.91 10.30 -13.54
N LEU A 37 -2.42 10.93 -12.48
CA LEU A 37 -3.14 10.22 -11.44
C LEU A 37 -4.45 10.90 -11.07
N ARG A 38 -5.52 10.13 -10.95
CA ARG A 38 -6.73 10.56 -10.24
C ARG A 38 -6.54 10.21 -8.77
N THR A 39 -6.51 11.23 -7.92
CA THR A 39 -6.60 11.04 -6.48
C THR A 39 -8.02 11.39 -6.08
N ASP A 40 -8.87 10.40 -5.83
CA ASP A 40 -10.07 10.62 -5.04
C ASP A 40 -9.62 10.79 -3.59
N GLY A 41 -9.45 12.04 -3.16
CA GLY A 41 -9.02 12.37 -1.80
C GLY A 41 -9.87 11.66 -0.74
N GLN A 42 -11.19 11.53 -0.95
CA GLN A 42 -12.06 10.85 -0.01
C GLN A 42 -11.79 9.35 0.08
N ARG A 43 -11.44 8.73 -1.05
CA ARG A 43 -11.07 7.32 -1.07
C ARG A 43 -9.74 7.10 -0.38
N LEU A 44 -8.74 7.93 -0.68
CA LEU A 44 -7.43 7.84 -0.05
C LEU A 44 -7.53 8.05 1.46
N ASP A 45 -8.31 9.02 1.92
CA ASP A 45 -8.53 9.28 3.34
C ASP A 45 -9.14 8.05 4.05
N ARG A 46 -10.14 7.41 3.42
CA ARG A 46 -10.72 6.14 3.92
C ARG A 46 -9.67 5.02 3.99
N VAL A 47 -8.84 4.89 2.95
CA VAL A 47 -7.74 3.92 2.93
C VAL A 47 -6.78 4.16 4.10
N VAL A 48 -6.38 5.41 4.33
CA VAL A 48 -5.49 5.81 5.42
C VAL A 48 -6.09 5.47 6.77
N ALA A 49 -7.33 5.90 7.00
CA ALA A 49 -8.05 5.64 8.25
C ALA A 49 -8.19 4.14 8.53
N GLU A 50 -8.66 3.35 7.56
CA GLU A 50 -8.85 1.91 7.74
C GLU A 50 -7.53 1.17 7.98
N CYS A 51 -6.49 1.45 7.21
CA CYS A 51 -5.20 0.78 7.39
C CYS A 51 -4.54 1.14 8.73
N ARG A 52 -4.72 2.38 9.21
CA ARG A 52 -4.25 2.81 10.53
C ARG A 52 -5.02 2.12 11.65
N ALA A 53 -6.35 2.06 11.55
CA ALA A 53 -7.19 1.38 12.54
C ALA A 53 -6.91 -0.13 12.60
N GLN A 54 -6.66 -0.77 11.45
CA GLN A 54 -6.41 -2.21 11.37
C GLN A 54 -4.95 -2.59 11.63
N GLY A 55 -4.01 -1.66 11.43
CA GLY A 55 -2.57 -1.89 11.60
C GLY A 55 -1.92 -2.68 10.45
N TYR A 56 -2.56 -2.75 9.29
CA TYR A 56 -2.02 -3.37 8.08
C TYR A 56 -2.64 -2.79 6.81
N LEU A 57 -1.95 -2.95 5.69
CA LEU A 57 -2.42 -2.64 4.33
C LEU A 57 -2.51 -3.93 3.52
N VAL A 58 -3.53 -4.03 2.67
CA VAL A 58 -3.71 -5.15 1.74
C VAL A 58 -3.77 -4.59 0.32
N GLU A 59 -2.78 -4.93 -0.50
CA GLU A 59 -2.75 -4.53 -1.91
C GLU A 59 -3.36 -5.64 -2.78
N ARG A 60 -4.26 -5.24 -3.68
CA ARG A 60 -4.91 -6.11 -4.66
C ARG A 60 -4.00 -6.34 -5.85
N LEU A 61 -4.03 -7.56 -6.35
CA LEU A 61 -3.36 -7.96 -7.57
C LEU A 61 -4.28 -7.71 -8.78
N THR A 62 -4.40 -6.44 -9.18
CA THR A 62 -5.22 -6.07 -10.34
C THR A 62 -4.44 -6.17 -11.66
N PRO A 63 -5.10 -6.42 -12.81
CA PRO A 63 -4.45 -6.35 -14.11
C PRO A 63 -3.81 -4.99 -14.40
N GLY A 64 -4.42 -3.89 -13.95
CA GLY A 64 -3.87 -2.54 -14.05
C GLY A 64 -2.61 -2.37 -13.20
N GLY A 65 -2.64 -2.79 -11.94
CA GLY A 65 -1.48 -2.74 -11.04
C GLY A 65 -0.29 -3.55 -11.56
N ARG A 66 -0.52 -4.74 -12.14
CA ARG A 66 0.56 -5.55 -12.76
C ARG A 66 1.22 -4.81 -13.93
N ARG A 67 0.42 -4.21 -14.82
CA ARG A 67 0.92 -3.44 -15.97
C ARG A 67 1.71 -2.22 -15.49
N LEU A 68 1.18 -1.50 -14.51
CA LEU A 68 1.84 -0.36 -13.89
C LEU A 68 3.23 -0.72 -13.32
N TYR A 69 3.33 -1.74 -12.45
CA TYR A 69 4.62 -2.15 -11.90
C TYR A 69 5.58 -2.70 -12.95
N ALA A 70 5.08 -3.43 -13.96
CA ALA A 70 5.93 -3.92 -15.05
C ALA A 70 6.58 -2.77 -15.84
N LEU A 71 5.83 -1.68 -16.07
CA LEU A 71 6.34 -0.50 -16.77
C LEU A 71 7.32 0.32 -15.92
N MET A 72 7.09 0.39 -14.61
CA MET A 72 7.98 1.10 -13.70
C MET A 72 9.26 0.35 -13.34
N ALA A 73 9.28 -0.97 -13.53
CA ALA A 73 10.46 -1.79 -13.24
C ALA A 73 11.61 -1.41 -14.18
N GLY A 74 12.61 -0.70 -13.65
CA GLY A 74 13.79 -0.25 -14.40
C GLY A 74 13.77 1.23 -14.81
N MET A 75 12.77 2.00 -14.38
CA MET A 75 12.75 3.45 -14.58
C MET A 75 13.42 4.20 -13.43
N SER A 76 14.19 5.24 -13.75
CA SER A 76 14.89 6.05 -12.75
C SER A 76 14.09 7.26 -12.24
N SER A 77 13.09 7.76 -12.98
CA SER A 77 12.40 9.00 -12.58
C SER A 77 11.03 9.25 -13.24
N THR A 78 10.86 9.11 -14.56
CA THR A 78 9.60 9.49 -15.25
C THR A 78 9.29 8.61 -16.48
N LEU A 79 8.01 8.37 -16.76
CA LEU A 79 7.56 7.76 -18.02
C LEU A 79 7.62 8.79 -19.17
N PRO A 80 8.07 8.42 -20.38
CA PRO A 80 7.86 9.22 -21.59
C PRO A 80 6.37 9.59 -21.77
N ALA A 81 6.09 10.79 -22.25
CA ALA A 81 4.74 11.35 -22.34
C ALA A 81 3.79 10.48 -23.19
N GLU A 82 4.31 9.82 -24.21
CA GLU A 82 3.57 8.91 -25.09
C GLU A 82 3.11 7.65 -24.34
N LEU A 83 3.93 7.15 -23.41
CA LEU A 83 3.55 6.04 -22.53
C LEU A 83 2.62 6.50 -21.41
N GLN A 84 2.77 7.74 -20.91
CA GLN A 84 1.83 8.32 -19.94
C GLN A 84 0.42 8.43 -20.53
N ALA A 85 0.28 8.87 -21.79
CA ALA A 85 -1.00 8.98 -22.47
C ALA A 85 -1.69 7.62 -22.66
N LEU A 86 -0.93 6.58 -23.01
CA LEU A 86 -1.44 5.20 -23.11
C LEU A 86 -1.86 4.59 -21.77
N LEU A 87 -1.35 5.14 -20.66
CA LEU A 87 -1.67 4.69 -19.30
C LEU A 87 -2.81 5.48 -18.67
N GLY A 88 -3.20 6.64 -19.23
CA GLY A 88 -4.27 7.50 -18.70
C GLY A 88 -5.61 6.79 -18.52
N GLU A 89 -5.91 5.77 -19.34
CA GLU A 89 -7.12 4.92 -19.22
C GLU A 89 -6.95 3.75 -18.23
N LEU A 90 -5.71 3.42 -17.84
CA LEU A 90 -5.35 2.32 -16.93
C LEU A 90 -5.05 2.79 -15.51
N VAL A 91 -5.17 4.09 -15.24
CA VAL A 91 -4.86 4.71 -13.95
C VAL A 91 -5.90 4.25 -12.92
N ALA A 92 -5.50 3.28 -12.12
CA ALA A 92 -6.16 3.02 -10.85
C ALA A 92 -5.86 4.18 -9.90
N ASP A 93 -6.87 4.65 -9.19
CA ASP A 93 -6.69 5.53 -8.04
C ASP A 93 -5.64 4.93 -7.08
N ILE A 94 -4.82 5.77 -6.42
CA ILE A 94 -3.90 5.30 -5.35
C ILE A 94 -4.64 4.35 -4.40
N GLY A 95 -5.87 4.70 -4.03
CA GLY A 95 -6.70 3.92 -3.12
C GLY A 95 -7.36 2.68 -3.74
N GLU A 96 -7.58 2.62 -5.05
CA GLU A 96 -8.24 1.48 -5.72
C GLU A 96 -7.44 0.18 -5.65
N ARG A 97 -6.11 0.27 -5.53
CA ARG A 97 -5.26 -0.90 -5.34
C ARG A 97 -5.33 -1.43 -3.91
N VAL A 98 -5.82 -0.65 -2.95
CA VAL A 98 -5.98 -1.11 -1.57
C VAL A 98 -7.33 -1.79 -1.41
N TYR A 99 -7.30 -3.00 -0.87
CA TYR A 99 -8.51 -3.71 -0.46
C TYR A 99 -9.04 -3.05 0.83
N LEU A 100 -10.29 -2.57 0.78
CA LEU A 100 -11.06 -2.12 1.94
C LEU A 100 -12.21 -3.06 2.19
N ARG A 101 -12.43 -3.38 3.46
CA ARG A 101 -13.47 -4.33 3.86
C ARG A 101 -14.81 -3.60 3.91
N GLY A 102 -15.67 -3.86 2.94
CA GLY A 102 -17.03 -3.27 2.87
C GLY A 102 -17.33 -2.53 1.57
N GLU A 103 -16.34 -2.29 0.71
CA GLU A 103 -16.58 -1.71 -0.62
C GLU A 103 -17.10 -2.73 -1.63
N ALA A 104 -16.88 -4.02 -1.38
CA ALA A 104 -17.57 -5.10 -2.08
C ALA A 104 -18.81 -5.47 -1.27
N GLY A 105 -20.00 -5.23 -1.84
CA GLY A 105 -21.29 -5.62 -1.27
C GLY A 105 -21.50 -7.14 -1.24
N THR A 106 -20.58 -7.89 -0.65
CA THR A 106 -20.41 -9.31 -0.90
C THR A 106 -20.17 -10.10 0.37
N SER A 107 -20.86 -11.24 0.46
CA SER A 107 -20.70 -12.26 1.49
C SER A 107 -19.22 -12.63 1.70
N GLY A 108 -18.84 -12.98 2.94
CA GLY A 108 -17.45 -13.37 3.32
C GLY A 108 -16.87 -14.61 2.62
N ARG A 109 -17.54 -15.13 1.58
CA ARG A 109 -17.05 -16.21 0.69
C ARG A 109 -16.40 -15.68 -0.60
N GLN A 110 -16.49 -14.38 -0.89
CA GLN A 110 -15.80 -13.81 -2.05
C GLN A 110 -14.28 -13.95 -1.86
N ARG A 111 -13.59 -14.28 -2.96
CA ARG A 111 -12.13 -14.27 -3.02
C ARG A 111 -11.64 -13.05 -3.77
N HIS A 112 -10.54 -12.47 -3.29
CA HIS A 112 -9.88 -11.31 -3.86
C HIS A 112 -8.45 -11.68 -4.23
N ASP A 113 -8.03 -11.39 -5.46
CA ASP A 113 -6.62 -11.55 -5.85
C ASP A 113 -5.77 -10.54 -5.07
N ILE A 114 -4.91 -11.05 -4.18
CA ILE A 114 -4.05 -10.24 -3.31
C ILE A 114 -2.60 -10.34 -3.78
N SER A 115 -1.93 -9.20 -3.88
CA SER A 115 -0.50 -9.12 -4.19
C SER A 115 0.31 -9.19 -2.91
N VAL A 116 0.04 -8.28 -1.98
CA VAL A 116 0.85 -8.04 -0.78
C VAL A 116 -0.04 -7.77 0.42
N ILE A 117 0.37 -8.24 1.58
CA ILE A 117 -0.09 -7.74 2.88
C ILE A 117 1.12 -7.11 3.57
N ALA A 118 0.96 -5.91 4.12
CA ALA A 118 2.05 -5.13 4.71
C ALA A 118 1.66 -4.60 6.09
N ALA A 119 2.60 -4.58 7.02
CA ALA A 119 2.43 -4.01 8.36
C ALA A 119 3.63 -3.12 8.74
N PRO A 120 3.40 -1.98 9.42
CA PRO A 120 4.43 -1.03 9.79
C PRO A 120 5.25 -1.48 11.00
N VAL A 121 6.51 -1.06 11.03
CA VAL A 121 7.39 -1.13 12.20
C VAL A 121 7.74 0.29 12.62
N TYR A 122 7.71 0.55 13.92
CA TYR A 122 7.89 1.88 14.50
C TYR A 122 9.21 2.03 15.25
N ASP A 123 9.76 3.25 15.27
CA ASP A 123 10.88 3.64 16.12
C ASP A 123 10.42 4.20 17.48
N HIS A 124 11.37 4.59 18.33
CA HIS A 124 11.12 5.20 19.64
C HIS A 124 10.45 6.58 19.56
N HIS A 125 10.36 7.18 18.36
CA HIS A 125 9.59 8.40 18.09
C HIS A 125 8.21 8.12 17.49
N GLN A 126 7.76 6.86 17.49
CA GLN A 126 6.49 6.43 16.90
C GLN A 126 6.39 6.66 15.39
N ARG A 127 7.52 6.84 14.71
CA ARG A 127 7.56 6.99 13.25
C ARG A 127 7.67 5.63 12.59
N GLN A 128 7.01 5.49 11.45
CA GLN A 128 7.19 4.32 10.61
C GLN A 128 8.62 4.30 10.04
N VAL A 129 9.40 3.28 10.38
CA VAL A 129 10.80 3.14 9.93
C VAL A 129 11.05 1.91 9.06
N MET A 130 10.13 0.94 9.09
CA MET A 130 10.21 -0.25 8.25
C MET A 130 8.81 -0.80 7.96
N VAL A 131 8.71 -1.67 6.94
CA VAL A 131 7.52 -2.44 6.61
C VAL A 131 7.88 -3.91 6.57
N VAL A 132 7.11 -4.73 7.28
CA VAL A 132 7.14 -6.20 7.09
C VAL A 132 6.06 -6.54 6.07
N SER A 133 6.40 -7.33 5.05
CA SER A 133 5.46 -7.67 3.98
C SER A 133 5.41 -9.17 3.67
N LEU A 134 4.22 -9.65 3.32
CA LEU A 134 3.98 -10.98 2.78
C LEU A 134 3.62 -10.85 1.30
N GLN A 135 4.36 -11.55 0.44
CA GLN A 135 4.02 -11.68 -0.97
C GLN A 135 3.02 -12.83 -1.13
N ILE A 136 1.77 -12.52 -1.45
CA ILE A 136 0.66 -13.49 -1.48
C ILE A 136 0.49 -14.09 -2.87
N GLY A 137 0.35 -13.26 -3.90
CA GLY A 137 0.27 -13.68 -5.30
C GLY A 137 -0.93 -14.58 -5.66
N ARG A 138 -1.98 -14.64 -4.84
CA ARG A 138 -3.14 -15.53 -5.03
C ARG A 138 -4.43 -14.96 -4.44
N ALA A 139 -5.54 -15.60 -4.79
CA ALA A 139 -6.88 -15.24 -4.32
C ALA A 139 -7.11 -15.65 -2.85
N LEU A 140 -7.46 -14.70 -1.98
CA LEU A 140 -7.80 -14.91 -0.57
C LEU A 140 -9.22 -14.45 -0.24
N THR A 141 -9.88 -15.14 0.68
CA THR A 141 -11.11 -14.69 1.35
C THR A 141 -10.79 -13.68 2.46
N ASP A 142 -11.80 -12.91 2.91
CA ASP A 142 -11.71 -12.01 4.07
C ASP A 142 -11.11 -12.69 5.32
N THR A 143 -11.53 -13.91 5.60
CA THR A 143 -11.06 -14.69 6.76
C THR A 143 -9.59 -15.04 6.61
N GLU A 144 -9.16 -15.43 5.41
CA GLU A 144 -7.75 -15.69 5.12
C GLU A 144 -6.92 -14.41 5.22
N ILE A 145 -7.38 -13.29 4.65
CA ILE A 145 -6.73 -11.98 4.75
C ILE A 145 -6.51 -11.60 6.22
N THR A 146 -7.57 -11.66 7.03
CA THR A 146 -7.51 -11.35 8.47
C THR A 146 -6.55 -12.27 9.22
N LYS A 147 -6.52 -13.56 8.87
CA LYS A 147 -5.59 -14.53 9.48
C LYS A 147 -4.13 -14.17 9.18
N TRP A 148 -3.80 -13.92 7.91
CA TRP A 148 -2.43 -13.59 7.50
C TRP A 148 -1.99 -12.22 8.03
N ALA A 149 -2.88 -11.23 7.97
CA ALA A 149 -2.63 -9.89 8.48
C ALA A 149 -2.30 -9.91 9.98
N ARG A 150 -3.08 -10.62 10.81
CA ARG A 150 -2.78 -10.73 12.26
C ARG A 150 -1.40 -11.32 12.54
N GLY A 151 -1.02 -12.39 11.83
CA GLY A 151 0.31 -12.99 11.96
C GLY A 151 1.43 -12.02 11.57
N LEU A 152 1.23 -11.28 10.48
CA LEU A 152 2.18 -10.28 10.00
C LEU A 152 2.31 -9.10 10.96
N THR A 153 1.20 -8.56 11.44
CA THR A 153 1.18 -7.45 12.41
C THR A 153 1.86 -7.88 13.70
N ALA A 154 1.62 -9.10 14.20
CA ALA A 154 2.33 -9.61 15.38
C ALA A 154 3.87 -9.70 15.16
N ALA A 155 4.31 -10.08 13.97
CA ALA A 155 5.73 -10.07 13.62
C ALA A 155 6.29 -8.64 13.57
N ALA A 156 5.57 -7.70 12.97
CA ALA A 156 5.96 -6.29 12.92
C ALA A 156 6.00 -5.64 14.33
N ASP A 157 5.08 -6.03 15.21
CA ASP A 157 5.04 -5.61 16.60
C ASP A 157 6.25 -6.13 17.39
N ALA A 158 6.63 -7.40 17.17
CA ALA A 158 7.83 -7.95 17.78
C ALA A 158 9.10 -7.21 17.33
N VAL A 159 9.20 -6.84 16.05
CA VAL A 159 10.33 -6.04 15.57
C VAL A 159 10.29 -4.61 16.13
N THR A 160 9.11 -4.00 16.21
CA THR A 160 8.92 -2.69 16.86
C THR A 160 9.46 -2.71 18.29
N ALA A 161 9.11 -3.74 19.07
CA ALA A 161 9.62 -3.91 20.43
C ALA A 161 11.14 -4.10 20.49
N GLN A 162 11.73 -4.86 19.56
CA GLN A 162 13.19 -5.04 19.47
C GLN A 162 13.93 -3.74 19.15
N LEU A 163 13.31 -2.83 18.41
CA LEU A 163 13.85 -1.49 18.10
C LEU A 163 13.60 -0.47 19.22
N GLY A 164 12.95 -0.86 20.33
CA GLY A 164 12.54 0.06 21.39
C GLY A 164 11.43 1.03 20.97
N GLY A 165 10.69 0.71 19.91
CA GLY A 165 9.63 1.54 19.36
C GLY A 165 8.27 1.32 20.01
N SER A 166 7.33 2.18 19.67
CA SER A 166 5.92 2.05 20.07
C SER A 166 4.98 2.53 18.97
N LYS A 167 3.74 2.02 18.96
CA LYS A 167 2.73 2.41 17.97
C LYS A 167 2.22 3.84 18.25
N PRO A 168 2.06 4.68 17.23
CA PRO A 168 1.38 5.96 17.37
C PRO A 168 -0.11 5.74 17.69
N VAL A 169 -0.72 6.75 18.30
CA VAL A 169 -2.18 6.87 18.41
C VAL A 169 -2.62 7.78 17.28
N PHE A 170 -3.53 7.30 16.43
CA PHE A 170 -4.14 8.11 15.39
C PHE A 170 -5.50 8.60 15.87
N ASP A 171 -5.78 9.88 15.66
CA ASP A 171 -7.12 10.44 15.90
C ASP A 171 -8.11 9.79 14.91
N ALA A 172 -9.31 9.47 15.41
CA ALA A 172 -10.38 8.80 14.66
C ALA A 172 -11.24 9.80 13.88
#